data_AF-A0AA42NN42-F1
#
_entry.id   AF-A0AA42NN42-F1
#
_cell.length_a   1.000
_cell.length_b   1.000
_cell.length_c   1.000
_cell.angle_alpha   90.00
_cell.angle_beta   90.00
_cell.angle_gamma   90.00
#
_symmetry.space_group_name_H-M   'P 1'
#
loop_
_entity.id
_entity.type
_entity.pdbx_description
1 polymer ?
#
loop_
_entity_poly.entity_id
_entity_poly.type
_entity_poly.pdbx_seq_one_letter_code
_entity_poly.pdbx_strand_id
1 'polypeptide(L)'
;MPLARNGFIDPTTLTQWVKRLIYVQMLVAVVSIVSGNMEYQLLQDYENGVYSSQEQAVVDGEANDRRQQVIAILYMIVFVISGVLILKWIHRANYNARQLSASAMKFTPGWSVGWFFVPIFSLWKPYQAMAEIWRASDSPDDPSQARQNPILAWWWGAWLANGFISQAAMRLTLSAEEIPALKNANLVYQASDVAYLVLAIVTLMLVNSIYQAQIEQALTRA
;
A
#
# COMPACT_ATOMS: atom_id res chain seq x y z
N MET A 1 -2.80 33.64 16.81
CA MET A 1 -4.13 33.03 16.61
C MET A 1 -4.05 31.63 17.20
N PRO A 2 -4.70 31.33 18.34
CA PRO A 2 -4.37 30.12 19.10
C PRO A 2 -5.24 28.95 18.62
N LEU A 3 -4.63 28.05 17.85
CA LEU A 3 -5.23 26.83 17.33
C LEU A 3 -5.66 25.89 18.48
N ALA A 4 -6.84 25.30 18.32
CA ALA A 4 -7.40 24.17 19.06
C ALA A 4 -6.35 23.25 19.73
N ARG A 5 -6.31 23.23 21.08
CA ARG A 5 -5.41 22.43 21.94
C ARG A 5 -3.94 22.39 21.45
N ASN A 6 -3.08 23.14 22.15
CA ASN A 6 -1.63 23.43 21.95
C ASN A 6 -0.68 22.37 21.32
N GLY A 7 -1.10 21.15 21.01
CA GLY A 7 -0.29 20.10 20.41
C GLY A 7 -0.68 19.66 18.99
N PHE A 8 -1.76 20.13 18.35
CA PHE A 8 -2.08 19.67 16.98
C PHE A 8 -0.97 20.05 15.99
N ILE A 9 -0.49 19.11 15.19
CA ILE A 9 0.61 19.35 14.23
C ILE A 9 0.09 19.20 12.82
N ASP A 10 0.20 20.26 12.02
CA ASP A 10 -0.27 20.29 10.63
C ASP A 10 0.25 19.07 9.82
N PRO A 11 -0.65 18.16 9.40
CA PRO A 11 -0.28 16.97 8.65
C PRO A 11 -0.19 17.21 7.13
N THR A 12 -0.41 18.43 6.63
CA THR A 12 -0.59 18.72 5.20
C THR A 12 0.61 18.29 4.35
N THR A 13 1.81 18.78 4.65
CA THR A 13 3.01 18.43 3.87
C THR A 13 3.27 16.92 3.85
N LEU A 14 3.14 16.26 5.00
CA LEU A 14 3.34 14.82 5.12
C LEU A 14 2.31 14.04 4.31
N THR A 15 1.04 14.45 4.37
CA THR A 15 -0.07 13.85 3.61
C THR A 15 0.18 13.98 2.10
N GLN A 16 0.65 15.14 1.63
CA GLN A 16 0.96 15.35 0.21
C GLN A 16 2.10 14.44 -0.26
N TRP A 17 3.16 14.26 0.54
CA TRP A 17 4.24 13.33 0.21
C TRP A 17 3.78 11.87 0.16
N VAL A 18 2.94 11.44 1.11
CA VAL A 18 2.31 10.11 1.08
C VAL A 18 1.51 9.92 -0.21
N LYS A 19 0.66 10.90 -0.58
CA LYS A 19 -0.14 10.81 -1.81
C LYS A 19 0.73 10.72 -3.07
N ARG A 20 1.76 11.58 -3.19
CA ARG A 20 2.71 11.56 -4.32
C ARG A 20 3.39 10.21 -4.44
N LEU A 21 3.84 9.63 -3.34
CA LEU A 21 4.49 8.33 -3.36
C LEU A 21 3.55 7.18 -3.72
N ILE A 22 2.28 7.22 -3.29
CA ILE A 22 1.30 6.24 -3.74
C ILE A 22 1.09 6.35 -5.26
N TYR A 23 1.04 7.56 -5.83
CA TYR A 23 1.00 7.72 -7.30
C TYR A 23 2.25 7.16 -7.99
N VAL A 24 3.44 7.36 -7.42
CA VAL A 24 4.68 6.76 -7.94
C VAL A 24 4.59 5.24 -7.89
N GLN A 25 4.08 4.66 -6.81
CA GLN A 25 3.89 3.20 -6.72
C GLN A 25 2.90 2.67 -7.76
N MET A 26 1.80 3.40 -8.00
CA MET A 26 0.85 3.05 -9.06
C MET A 26 1.53 3.08 -10.44
N LEU A 27 2.37 4.08 -10.71
CA LEU A 27 3.13 4.15 -11.96
C LEU A 27 4.08 2.96 -12.10
N VAL A 28 4.82 2.61 -11.04
CA VAL A 28 5.71 1.44 -11.06
C VAL A 28 4.92 0.16 -11.30
N ALA A 29 3.76 -0.04 -10.65
CA ALA A 29 2.91 -1.20 -10.88
C ALA A 29 2.41 -1.29 -12.33
N VAL A 30 2.06 -0.16 -12.97
CA VAL A 30 1.72 -0.14 -14.40
C VAL A 30 2.92 -0.55 -15.26
N VAL A 31 4.12 -0.05 -14.96
CA VAL A 31 5.35 -0.45 -15.66
C VAL A 31 5.64 -1.95 -15.46
N SER A 32 5.43 -2.48 -14.26
CA SER A 32 5.56 -3.91 -13.96
C SER A 32 4.60 -4.76 -14.80
N ILE A 33 3.33 -4.36 -14.89
CA ILE A 33 2.35 -5.05 -15.74
C ILE A 33 2.77 -5.04 -17.20
N VAL A 34 3.20 -3.90 -17.74
CA VAL A 34 3.69 -3.81 -19.13
C VAL A 34 4.90 -4.72 -19.34
N SER A 35 5.89 -4.70 -18.44
CA SER A 35 7.06 -5.59 -18.50
C SER A 35 6.68 -7.06 -18.39
N GLY A 36 5.70 -7.38 -17.54
CA GLY A 36 5.16 -8.73 -17.38
C GLY A 36 4.49 -9.26 -18.65
N ASN A 37 3.79 -8.41 -19.41
CA ASN A 37 3.25 -8.79 -20.72
C ASN A 37 4.36 -9.08 -21.74
N MET A 38 5.44 -8.30 -21.73
CA MET A 38 6.61 -8.56 -22.59
C MET A 38 7.28 -9.90 -22.24
N GLU A 39 7.41 -10.21 -20.95
CA GLU A 39 7.93 -11.51 -20.49
C GLU A 39 7.00 -12.67 -20.86
N TYR A 40 5.68 -12.49 -20.72
CA TYR A 40 4.73 -13.51 -21.13
C TYR A 40 4.82 -13.81 -22.63
N GLN A 41 4.96 -12.77 -23.47
CA GLN A 41 5.18 -12.92 -24.90
C GLN A 41 6.49 -13.66 -25.19
N LEU A 42 7.58 -13.31 -24.51
CA LEU A 42 8.87 -13.98 -24.64
C LEU A 42 8.77 -15.48 -24.38
N LEU A 43 8.10 -15.87 -23.28
CA LEU A 43 7.89 -17.27 -22.92
C LEU A 43 7.00 -17.99 -23.94
N GLN A 44 6.00 -17.30 -24.49
CA GLN A 44 5.15 -17.83 -25.55
C GLN A 44 5.92 -18.05 -26.87
N ASP A 45 6.82 -17.14 -27.23
CA ASP A 45 7.65 -17.27 -28.44
C ASP A 45 8.64 -18.44 -28.31
N TYR A 46 9.16 -18.69 -27.11
CA TYR A 46 9.98 -19.86 -26.81
C TYR A 46 9.18 -21.17 -26.96
N GLU A 47 7.99 -21.23 -26.37
CA GLU A 47 7.10 -22.40 -26.44
C GLU A 47 6.64 -22.71 -27.88
N ASN A 48 6.39 -21.68 -28.68
CA ASN A 48 5.94 -21.80 -30.07
C ASN A 48 7.07 -22.10 -31.06
N GLY A 49 8.33 -22.19 -30.61
CA GLY A 49 9.48 -22.45 -31.47
C GLY A 49 9.81 -21.31 -32.44
N VAL A 50 9.52 -20.06 -32.06
CA VAL A 50 9.81 -18.86 -32.88
C VAL A 50 11.33 -18.64 -33.02
N TYR A 51 12.09 -19.05 -32.01
CA TYR A 51 13.55 -18.90 -32.00
C TYR A 51 14.23 -19.83 -32.99
N SER A 52 15.00 -19.22 -33.90
CA SER A 52 15.79 -19.95 -34.90
C SER A 52 17.12 -20.47 -34.36
N SER A 53 17.57 -19.98 -33.20
CA SER A 53 18.80 -20.43 -32.53
C SER A 53 18.68 -20.34 -31.01
N GLN A 54 19.37 -21.25 -30.31
CA GLN A 54 19.45 -21.24 -28.85
C GLN A 54 20.16 -19.98 -28.34
N GLU A 55 21.16 -19.49 -29.06
CA GLU A 55 21.92 -18.30 -28.69
C GLU A 55 21.01 -17.06 -28.62
N GLN A 56 20.16 -16.86 -29.62
CA GLN A 56 19.22 -15.73 -29.62
C GLN A 56 18.21 -15.83 -28.46
N ALA A 57 17.68 -17.03 -28.19
CA ALA A 57 16.76 -17.25 -27.07
C ALA A 57 17.40 -16.90 -25.72
N VAL A 58 18.67 -17.23 -25.52
CA VAL A 58 19.42 -16.89 -24.30
C VAL A 58 19.61 -15.38 -24.18
N VAL A 59 20.00 -14.69 -25.26
CA VAL A 59 20.21 -13.23 -25.26
C VAL A 59 18.92 -12.47 -24.90
N ASP A 60 17.79 -12.86 -25.48
CA ASP A 60 16.50 -12.22 -25.21
C ASP A 60 16.00 -12.54 -23.78
N GLY A 61 16.27 -13.76 -23.28
CA GLY A 61 16.07 -14.15 -21.89
C GLY A 61 16.87 -13.30 -20.90
N GLU A 62 18.17 -13.15 -21.10
CA GLU A 62 19.02 -12.32 -20.24
C GLU A 62 18.60 -10.85 -20.23
N ALA A 63 18.16 -10.32 -21.38
CA ALA A 63 17.63 -8.96 -21.49
C ALA A 63 16.32 -8.78 -20.70
N ASN A 64 15.44 -9.79 -20.74
CA ASN A 64 14.24 -9.84 -19.90
C ASN A 64 14.57 -9.86 -18.42
N ASP A 65 15.45 -10.76 -17.99
CA ASP A 65 15.81 -10.92 -16.58
C ASP A 65 16.40 -9.64 -16.02
N ARG A 66 17.28 -8.97 -16.78
CA ARG A 66 17.84 -7.67 -16.40
C ARG A 66 16.75 -6.60 -16.26
N ARG A 67 15.79 -6.55 -17.18
CA ARG A 67 14.66 -5.60 -17.11
C ARG A 67 13.81 -5.85 -15.87
N GLN A 68 13.44 -7.11 -15.61
CA GLN A 68 12.64 -7.48 -14.45
C GLN A 68 13.39 -7.19 -13.14
N GLN A 69 14.70 -7.46 -13.08
CA GLN A 69 15.51 -7.15 -11.91
C GLN A 69 15.56 -5.65 -11.62
N VAL A 70 15.75 -4.80 -12.64
CA VAL A 70 15.74 -3.33 -12.46
C VAL A 70 14.39 -2.85 -11.95
N ILE A 71 13.28 -3.34 -12.52
CA ILE A 71 11.93 -3.00 -12.08
C ILE A 71 11.71 -3.43 -10.62
N ALA A 72 12.10 -4.65 -10.26
CA ALA A 72 11.97 -5.17 -8.90
C ALA A 72 12.76 -4.34 -7.88
N ILE A 73 13.99 -3.91 -8.22
CA ILE A 73 14.80 -3.03 -7.36
C ILE A 73 14.12 -1.67 -7.17
N LEU A 74 13.66 -1.04 -8.27
CA LEU A 74 12.95 0.24 -8.19
C LEU A 74 11.67 0.12 -7.36
N TYR A 75 10.90 -0.94 -7.57
CA TYR A 75 9.72 -1.25 -6.78
C TYR A 75 10.05 -1.37 -5.29
N MET A 76 11.09 -2.12 -4.94
CA MET A 76 11.52 -2.29 -3.54
C MET A 76 11.91 -0.96 -2.88
N ILE A 77 12.67 -0.12 -3.58
CA ILE A 77 13.09 1.20 -3.07
C ILE A 77 11.86 2.07 -2.79
N VAL A 78 10.96 2.19 -3.77
CA VAL A 78 9.75 2.99 -3.62
C VAL A 78 8.86 2.41 -2.52
N PHE A 79 8.71 1.09 -2.45
CA PHE A 79 7.94 0.40 -1.41
C PHE A 79 8.44 0.72 0.01
N VAL A 80 9.75 0.63 0.24
CA VAL A 80 10.35 0.93 1.56
C VAL A 80 10.14 2.40 1.93
N ILE A 81 10.40 3.33 1.01
CA ILE A 81 10.23 4.77 1.26
C ILE A 81 8.76 5.10 1.56
N SER A 82 7.84 4.57 0.75
CA SER A 82 6.40 4.72 0.96
C SER A 82 5.95 4.13 2.29
N GLY A 83 6.42 2.93 2.64
CA GLY A 83 6.11 2.27 3.91
C GLY A 83 6.50 3.14 5.10
N VAL A 84 7.74 3.66 5.12
CA VAL A 84 8.21 4.55 6.19
C VAL A 84 7.35 5.81 6.30
N LEU A 85 7.00 6.45 5.18
CA LEU A 85 6.18 7.65 5.18
C LEU A 85 4.72 7.40 5.58
N ILE A 86 4.11 6.30 5.14
CA ILE A 86 2.78 5.89 5.56
C ILE A 86 2.75 5.60 7.06
N LEU A 87 3.73 4.85 7.59
CA LEU A 87 3.81 4.58 9.03
C LEU A 87 4.00 5.87 9.84
N LYS A 88 4.87 6.77 9.37
CA LYS A 88 5.03 8.11 9.97
C LYS A 88 3.73 8.91 9.94
N TRP A 89 2.97 8.81 8.85
CA TRP A 89 1.66 9.44 8.70
C TRP A 89 0.62 8.83 9.64
N ILE A 90 0.56 7.51 9.80
CA ILE A 90 -0.33 6.83 10.76
C ILE A 90 -0.03 7.31 12.19
N HIS A 91 1.26 7.38 12.55
CA HIS A 91 1.68 7.91 13.84
C HIS A 91 1.21 9.36 14.02
N ARG A 92 1.42 10.23 13.01
CA ARG A 92 0.97 11.64 13.04
C ARG A 92 -0.55 11.74 13.16
N ALA A 93 -1.29 10.94 12.40
CA ALA A 93 -2.75 10.93 12.39
C ALA A 93 -3.29 10.52 13.77
N ASN A 94 -2.73 9.49 14.41
CA ASN A 94 -3.10 9.13 15.78
C ASN A 94 -2.79 10.24 16.77
N TYR A 95 -1.59 10.81 16.70
CA TYR A 95 -1.19 11.89 17.59
C TYR A 95 -2.15 13.09 17.47
N ASN A 96 -2.48 13.51 16.26
CA ASN A 96 -3.41 14.61 16.01
C ASN A 96 -4.83 14.28 16.47
N ALA A 97 -5.33 13.07 16.20
CA ALA A 97 -6.63 12.62 16.68
C ALA A 97 -6.73 12.68 18.22
N ARG A 98 -5.65 12.35 18.93
CA ARG A 98 -5.57 12.49 20.40
C ARG A 98 -5.64 13.94 20.87
N GLN A 99 -5.05 14.87 20.12
CA GLN A 99 -5.13 16.29 20.46
C GLN A 99 -6.56 16.80 20.26
N LEU A 100 -7.23 16.38 19.18
CA LEU A 100 -8.60 16.80 18.88
C LEU A 100 -9.64 16.17 19.82
N SER A 101 -9.51 14.88 20.13
CA SER A 101 -10.50 14.08 20.84
C SER A 101 -10.64 14.48 22.32
N ALA A 102 -11.88 14.69 22.77
CA ALA A 102 -12.21 14.83 24.19
C ALA A 102 -12.08 13.50 24.95
N SER A 103 -12.20 12.38 24.25
CA SER A 103 -12.11 11.02 24.80
C SER A 103 -10.70 10.45 24.75
N ALA A 104 -10.34 9.65 25.75
CA ALA A 104 -9.09 8.89 25.77
C ALA A 104 -9.07 7.80 24.68
N MET A 105 -8.06 7.83 23.82
CA MET A 105 -7.84 6.79 22.80
C MET A 105 -7.05 5.60 23.38
N LYS A 106 -7.40 4.38 22.96
CA LYS A 106 -6.76 3.13 23.38
C LYS A 106 -5.40 2.92 22.72
N PHE A 107 -5.27 3.21 21.42
CA PHE A 107 -4.03 2.98 20.66
C PHE A 107 -3.13 4.21 20.71
N THR A 108 -1.94 4.08 21.28
CA THR A 108 -0.93 5.16 21.26
C THR A 108 -0.38 5.36 19.84
N PRO A 109 0.20 6.53 19.51
CA PRO A 109 0.78 6.76 18.18
C PRO A 109 1.81 5.71 17.76
N GLY A 110 2.67 5.29 18.71
CA GLY A 110 3.64 4.22 18.49
C GLY A 110 2.98 2.87 18.24
N TRP A 111 1.98 2.48 19.02
CA TRP A 111 1.30 1.19 18.83
C TRP A 111 0.39 1.16 17.60
N SER A 112 -0.13 2.29 17.13
CA SER A 112 -0.80 2.37 15.82
C SER A 112 0.10 1.94 14.66
N VAL A 113 1.42 2.05 14.83
CA VAL A 113 2.44 1.55 13.89
C VAL A 113 2.96 0.17 14.30
N GLY A 114 3.29 -0.03 15.58
CA GLY A 114 3.93 -1.25 16.08
C GLY A 114 3.15 -2.53 15.77
N TRP A 115 1.81 -2.47 15.73
CA TRP A 115 0.98 -3.62 15.43
C TRP A 115 1.16 -4.20 14.03
N PHE A 116 1.66 -3.45 13.06
CA PHE A 116 1.99 -3.98 11.73
C PHE A 116 3.14 -5.00 11.76
N PHE A 117 3.99 -4.95 12.80
CA PHE A 117 5.20 -5.78 12.91
C PHE A 117 5.01 -7.00 13.80
N VAL A 118 3.82 -7.21 14.36
CA VAL A 118 3.54 -8.37 15.24
C VAL A 118 2.72 -9.40 14.44
N PRO A 119 3.29 -10.55 14.02
CA PRO A 119 2.71 -11.38 12.95
C PRO A 119 1.25 -11.82 13.12
N ILE A 120 0.85 -12.17 14.35
CA ILE A 120 -0.54 -12.61 14.61
C ILE A 120 -1.46 -11.40 14.72
N PHE A 121 -1.04 -10.38 15.45
CA PHE A 121 -1.85 -9.19 15.72
C PHE A 121 -1.95 -8.24 14.53
N SER A 122 -1.01 -8.29 13.60
CA SER A 122 -1.00 -7.51 12.36
C SER A 122 -2.21 -7.83 11.46
N LEU A 123 -2.93 -8.93 11.71
CA LEU A 123 -4.14 -9.31 10.98
C LEU A 123 -5.39 -8.49 11.35
N TRP A 124 -5.42 -7.80 12.50
CA TRP A 124 -6.59 -6.99 12.89
C TRP A 124 -6.30 -5.75 13.73
N LYS A 125 -5.18 -5.70 14.47
CA LYS A 125 -4.86 -4.55 15.33
C LYS A 125 -4.64 -3.24 14.54
N PRO A 126 -3.97 -3.24 13.36
CA PRO A 126 -3.84 -2.01 12.59
C PRO A 126 -5.18 -1.46 12.12
N TYR A 127 -6.11 -2.32 11.70
CA TYR A 127 -7.49 -1.92 11.40
C TYR A 127 -8.17 -1.26 12.60
N GLN A 128 -8.08 -1.87 13.79
CA GLN A 128 -8.66 -1.30 15.00
C GLN A 128 -8.08 0.08 15.34
N ALA A 129 -6.76 0.25 15.18
CA ALA A 129 -6.08 1.52 15.39
C ALA A 129 -6.56 2.59 14.39
N MET A 130 -6.60 2.27 13.10
CA MET A 130 -7.08 3.18 12.05
C MET A 130 -8.55 3.55 12.22
N ALA A 131 -9.40 2.59 12.64
CA ALA A 131 -10.80 2.85 12.95
C ALA A 131 -10.99 3.74 14.17
N GLU A 132 -10.12 3.63 15.19
CA GLU A 132 -10.13 4.56 16.33
C GLU A 132 -9.68 5.97 15.91
N ILE A 133 -8.62 6.08 15.09
CA ILE A 133 -8.16 7.35 14.52
C ILE A 133 -9.28 8.04 13.76
N TRP A 134 -9.99 7.32 12.88
CA TRP A 134 -11.13 7.87 12.14
C TRP A 134 -12.20 8.41 13.08
N ARG A 135 -12.68 7.60 14.03
CA ARG A 135 -13.77 8.01 14.94
C ARG A 135 -13.42 9.25 15.76
N ALA A 136 -12.19 9.29 16.29
CA ALA A 136 -11.68 10.44 17.03
C ALA A 136 -11.43 11.68 16.15
N SER A 137 -11.25 11.50 14.84
CA SER A 137 -11.09 12.61 13.89
C SER A 137 -12.42 13.13 13.35
N ASP A 138 -13.42 12.28 13.16
CA ASP A 138 -14.74 12.64 12.63
C ASP A 138 -15.63 13.29 13.71
N SER A 139 -15.70 12.67 14.89
CA SER A 139 -16.48 13.16 16.04
C SER A 139 -15.61 13.23 17.29
N PRO A 140 -14.78 14.28 17.46
CA PRO A 140 -13.81 14.33 18.55
C PRO A 140 -14.44 14.42 19.95
N ASP A 141 -15.60 15.05 20.09
CA ASP A 141 -16.26 15.22 21.40
C ASP A 141 -16.97 13.94 21.84
N ASP A 142 -17.55 13.20 20.89
CA ASP A 142 -18.18 11.90 21.13
C ASP A 142 -17.88 10.93 19.98
N PRO A 143 -16.77 10.15 20.08
CA PRO A 143 -16.39 9.18 19.05
C PRO A 143 -17.40 8.05 18.83
N SER A 144 -18.41 7.89 19.70
CA SER A 144 -19.48 6.91 19.49
C SER A 144 -20.48 7.35 18.42
N GLN A 145 -20.58 8.66 18.16
CA GLN A 145 -21.42 9.25 17.11
C GLN A 145 -20.68 9.46 15.78
N ALA A 146 -19.43 9.02 15.68
CA ALA A 146 -18.68 9.10 14.43
C ALA A 146 -19.38 8.33 13.30
N ARG A 147 -19.40 8.94 12.12
CA ARG A 147 -19.96 8.33 10.91
C ARG A 147 -19.21 7.05 10.58
N GLN A 148 -19.93 6.07 10.04
CA GLN A 148 -19.29 4.88 9.49
C GLN A 148 -18.42 5.27 8.29
N ASN A 149 -17.21 4.73 8.23
CA ASN A 149 -16.32 4.91 7.10
C ASN A 149 -16.02 3.54 6.46
N PRO A 150 -16.77 3.13 5.42
CA PRO A 150 -16.59 1.83 4.78
C PRO A 150 -15.23 1.70 4.08
N ILE A 151 -14.55 2.82 3.79
CA ILE A 151 -13.20 2.82 3.18
C ILE A 151 -12.21 2.08 4.09
N LEU A 152 -12.38 2.12 5.42
CA LEU A 152 -11.53 1.36 6.34
C LEU A 152 -11.63 -0.16 6.11
N ALA A 153 -12.85 -0.67 5.92
CA ALA A 153 -13.08 -2.10 5.69
C ALA A 153 -12.56 -2.52 4.32
N TRP A 154 -12.80 -1.72 3.28
CA TRP A 154 -12.26 -1.95 1.95
C TRP A 154 -10.73 -1.91 1.92
N TRP A 155 -10.14 -0.92 2.59
CA TRP A 155 -8.69 -0.77 2.69
C TRP A 155 -8.07 -1.99 3.36
N TRP A 156 -8.65 -2.44 4.47
CA TRP A 156 -8.10 -3.57 5.22
C TRP A 156 -8.29 -4.89 4.48
N GLY A 157 -9.46 -5.12 3.91
CA GLY A 157 -9.74 -6.29 3.07
C GLY A 157 -8.79 -6.35 1.87
N ALA A 158 -8.59 -5.24 1.17
CA ALA A 158 -7.65 -5.15 0.06
C ALA A 158 -6.20 -5.37 0.51
N TRP A 159 -5.80 -4.85 1.68
CA TRP A 159 -4.45 -5.03 2.22
C TRP A 159 -4.16 -6.51 2.53
N LEU A 160 -5.09 -7.20 3.20
CA LEU A 160 -4.98 -8.63 3.48
C LEU A 160 -4.97 -9.46 2.19
N ALA A 161 -5.92 -9.20 1.28
CA ALA A 161 -6.00 -9.91 0.00
C ALA A 161 -4.71 -9.76 -0.81
N ASN A 162 -4.21 -8.52 -0.96
CA ASN A 162 -2.96 -8.25 -1.64
C ASN A 162 -1.79 -8.99 -0.98
N GLY A 163 -1.71 -8.99 0.35
CA GLY A 163 -0.68 -9.72 1.09
C GLY A 163 -0.68 -11.23 0.80
N PHE A 164 -1.86 -11.86 0.78
CA PHE A 164 -1.98 -13.28 0.46
C PHE A 164 -1.65 -13.58 -1.01
N ILE A 165 -2.14 -12.75 -1.95
CA ILE A 165 -1.86 -12.90 -3.39
C ILE A 165 -0.37 -12.74 -3.66
N SER A 166 0.28 -11.72 -3.09
CA SER A 166 1.71 -11.48 -3.25
C SER A 166 2.55 -12.66 -2.73
N GLN A 167 2.17 -13.23 -1.58
CA GLN A 167 2.86 -14.39 -1.03
C GLN A 167 2.68 -15.66 -1.89
N ALA A 168 1.50 -15.85 -2.47
CA ALA A 168 1.25 -16.94 -3.41
C ALA A 168 2.05 -16.76 -4.71
N ALA A 169 2.05 -15.54 -5.28
CA ALA A 169 2.81 -15.20 -6.48
C ALA A 169 4.31 -15.45 -6.30
N MET A 170 4.88 -15.02 -5.16
CA MET A 170 6.28 -15.25 -4.83
C MET A 170 6.61 -16.75 -4.74
N ARG A 171 5.76 -17.55 -4.09
CA ARG A 171 5.96 -19.00 -3.99
C ARG A 171 5.92 -19.68 -5.35
N LEU A 172 4.96 -19.32 -6.20
CA LEU A 172 4.85 -19.87 -7.56
C LEU A 172 6.07 -19.53 -8.40
N THR A 173 6.54 -18.28 -8.32
CA THR A 173 7.73 -17.82 -9.03
C THR A 173 8.98 -18.60 -8.60
N LEU A 174 9.17 -18.81 -7.30
CA LEU A 174 10.33 -19.55 -6.77
C LEU A 174 10.31 -21.04 -7.10
N SER A 175 9.14 -21.62 -7.40
CA SER A 175 8.99 -23.03 -7.78
C SER A 175 8.87 -23.27 -9.29
N ALA A 176 8.89 -22.23 -10.11
CA ALA A 176 8.67 -22.34 -11.53
C ALA A 176 9.96 -22.72 -12.27
N GLU A 177 10.05 -23.98 -12.71
CA GLU A 177 11.22 -24.51 -13.45
C GLU A 177 10.93 -24.70 -14.95
N GLU A 178 9.66 -24.82 -15.33
CA GLU A 178 9.22 -25.05 -16.71
C GLU A 178 8.51 -23.82 -17.29
N ILE A 179 8.53 -23.67 -18.62
CA ILE A 179 7.90 -22.54 -19.33
C ILE A 179 6.41 -22.38 -18.97
N PRO A 180 5.57 -23.43 -18.92
CA PRO A 180 4.17 -23.28 -18.50
C PRO A 180 4.04 -22.78 -17.06
N ALA A 181 4.91 -23.22 -16.15
CA ALA A 181 4.93 -22.77 -14.77
C ALA A 181 5.34 -21.30 -14.65
N LEU A 182 6.35 -20.87 -15.42
CA LEU A 182 6.80 -19.48 -15.49
C LEU A 182 5.69 -18.55 -16.02
N LYS A 183 4.97 -18.97 -17.07
CA LYS A 183 3.82 -18.23 -17.60
C LYS A 183 2.71 -18.07 -16.55
N ASN A 184 2.38 -19.15 -15.84
CA ASN A 184 1.38 -19.10 -14.76
C ASN A 184 1.83 -18.19 -13.61
N ALA A 185 3.09 -18.26 -13.20
CA ALA A 185 3.66 -17.39 -12.17
C ALA A 185 3.57 -15.91 -12.58
N ASN A 186 3.92 -15.59 -13.83
CA ASN A 186 3.82 -14.25 -14.40
C ASN A 186 2.37 -13.74 -14.40
N LEU A 187 1.37 -14.56 -14.79
CA LEU A 187 -0.05 -14.17 -14.74
C LEU A 187 -0.53 -13.87 -13.32
N VAL A 188 -0.12 -14.68 -12.33
CA VAL A 188 -0.47 -14.45 -10.92
C VAL A 188 0.22 -13.20 -10.37
N TYR A 189 1.47 -12.94 -10.78
CA TYR A 189 2.18 -11.71 -10.43
C TYR A 189 1.47 -10.47 -11.01
N GLN A 190 1.08 -10.50 -12.28
CA GLN A 190 0.29 -9.43 -12.89
C GLN A 190 -1.06 -9.22 -12.19
N ALA A 191 -1.75 -10.29 -11.80
CA ALA A 191 -2.98 -10.19 -11.01
C ALA A 191 -2.74 -9.52 -9.64
N SER A 192 -1.58 -9.79 -9.02
CA SER A 192 -1.14 -9.10 -7.80
C SER A 192 -0.96 -7.60 -8.03
N ASP A 193 -0.34 -7.19 -9.14
CA ASP A 193 -0.16 -5.77 -9.47
C ASP A 193 -1.51 -5.06 -9.68
N VAL A 194 -2.48 -5.72 -10.31
CA VAL A 194 -3.84 -5.17 -10.45
C VAL A 194 -4.52 -5.02 -9.09
N ALA A 195 -4.44 -6.04 -8.22
CA ALA A 195 -4.97 -5.95 -6.86
C ALA A 195 -4.30 -4.82 -6.06
N TYR A 196 -3.00 -4.64 -6.25
CA TYR A 196 -2.23 -3.56 -5.64
C TYR A 196 -2.70 -2.17 -6.09
N LEU A 197 -3.02 -1.98 -7.37
CA LEU A 197 -3.57 -0.70 -7.88
C LEU A 197 -4.90 -0.35 -7.18
N VAL A 198 -5.76 -1.34 -6.95
CA VAL A 198 -7.00 -1.15 -6.18
C VAL A 198 -6.68 -0.75 -4.74
N LEU A 199 -5.76 -1.46 -4.06
CA LEU A 199 -5.33 -1.12 -2.71
C LEU A 199 -4.73 0.30 -2.63
N ALA A 200 -3.96 0.72 -3.63
CA ALA A 200 -3.36 2.05 -3.69
C ALA A 200 -4.43 3.15 -3.77
N ILE A 201 -5.44 2.97 -4.61
CA ILE A 201 -6.58 3.89 -4.73
C ILE A 201 -7.34 3.98 -3.40
N VAL A 202 -7.67 2.84 -2.79
CA VAL A 202 -8.41 2.82 -1.52
C VAL A 202 -7.58 3.44 -0.38
N THR A 203 -6.26 3.25 -0.39
CA THR A 203 -5.33 3.88 0.57
C THR A 203 -5.31 5.41 0.39
N LEU A 204 -5.28 5.92 -0.85
CA LEU A 204 -5.40 7.36 -1.13
C LEU A 204 -6.71 7.94 -0.59
N MET A 205 -7.82 7.24 -0.81
CA MET A 205 -9.13 7.64 -0.30
C MET A 205 -9.14 7.67 1.22
N LEU A 206 -8.58 6.64 1.89
CA LEU A 206 -8.51 6.57 3.34
C LEU A 206 -7.67 7.71 3.93
N VAL A 207 -6.45 7.91 3.39
CA VAL A 207 -5.55 8.99 3.80
C VAL A 207 -6.22 10.35 3.64
N ASN A 208 -6.87 10.59 2.51
CA ASN A 208 -7.59 11.82 2.25
C ASN A 208 -8.78 12.00 3.21
N SER A 209 -9.55 10.94 3.48
CA SER A 209 -10.71 11.02 4.39
C SER A 209 -10.31 11.43 5.80
N ILE A 210 -9.28 10.80 6.37
CA ILE A 210 -8.79 11.13 7.72
C ILE A 210 -8.18 12.53 7.75
N TYR A 211 -7.39 12.89 6.74
CA TYR A 211 -6.79 14.23 6.63
C TYR A 211 -7.85 15.33 6.64
N GLN A 212 -8.89 15.20 5.81
CA GLN A 212 -9.96 16.21 5.73
C GLN A 212 -10.71 16.34 7.05
N ALA A 213 -11.09 15.22 7.67
CA ALA A 213 -11.77 15.23 8.98
C ALA A 213 -10.93 15.95 10.05
N GLN A 214 -9.61 15.70 10.09
CA GLN A 214 -8.73 16.34 11.07
C GLN A 214 -8.54 17.83 10.82
N ILE A 215 -8.41 18.26 9.56
CA ILE A 215 -8.26 19.68 9.22
C ILE A 215 -9.55 20.45 9.49
N GLU A 216 -10.71 19.90 9.11
CA GLU A 216 -12.00 20.51 9.38
C GLU A 216 -12.21 20.76 10.89
N GLN A 217 -11.93 19.75 11.72
CA GLN A 217 -12.02 19.87 13.17
C GLN A 217 -10.97 20.83 13.77
N ALA A 218 -9.76 20.88 13.21
CA ALA A 218 -8.74 21.81 13.68
C ALA A 218 -9.12 23.27 13.38
N LEU A 219 -9.75 23.53 12.23
CA LEU A 219 -10.19 24.87 11.83
C LEU A 219 -11.43 25.35 12.61
N THR A 220 -12.40 24.47 12.88
CA THR A 220 -13.62 24.85 13.64
C THR A 220 -13.35 25.14 15.11
N ARG A 221 -12.23 24.64 15.65
CA ARG A 221 -11.84 24.78 17.06
C ARG A 221 -10.74 25.83 17.29
N ALA A 222 -10.29 26.52 16.24
CA ALA A 222 -9.27 27.58 16.28
C ALA A 222 -9.89 28.98 16.44
#